data_AF-A0A142YMP0-F1
#
_entry.id   AF-A0A142YMP0-F1
#
_cell.length_a   1.000
_cell.length_b   1.000
_cell.length_c   1.000
_cell.angle_alpha   90.00
_cell.angle_beta   90.00
_cell.angle_gamma   90.00
#
_symmetry.space_group_name_H-M   'P 1'
#
loop_
_entity.id
_entity.type
_entity.pdbx_description
1 polymer ?
#
loop_
_entity_poly.entity_id
_entity_poly.type
_entity_poly.pdbx_seq_one_letter_code
_entity_poly.pdbx_strand_id
1 'polypeptide(L)'
;MQRLFAFNLLVLSASLVATALGAGDEKKADSPVTAIAAFDRLKTLVGDWKNSSSACDPGAEEVPGSDVVKYKLTGAGSALVEVSMPGTPMEMTSIYHLDGDDLRMTHYCALGNQPRLKLDKTASKADRLVFVSTAARTSIRLKTPTSADWS
;
A
#
# COMPACT_ATOMS: atom_id res chain seq x y z
N MET A 1 74.73 -0.07 -6.34
CA MET A 1 74.40 1.25 -6.92
C MET A 1 73.64 2.04 -5.86
N GLN A 2 74.21 3.14 -5.42
CA GLN A 2 73.78 3.92 -4.27
C GLN A 2 73.16 5.22 -4.77
N ARG A 3 71.90 5.50 -4.41
CA ARG A 3 71.31 6.84 -4.46
C ARG A 3 70.33 7.00 -3.30
N LEU A 4 70.81 7.65 -2.24
CA LEU A 4 69.97 8.30 -1.24
C LEU A 4 69.37 9.59 -1.84
N PHE A 5 68.12 9.89 -1.49
CA PHE A 5 67.61 11.26 -1.45
C PHE A 5 66.90 11.49 -0.12
N ALA A 6 67.27 12.60 0.51
CA ALA A 6 66.88 13.02 1.84
C ALA A 6 65.59 13.85 1.82
N PHE A 7 64.88 13.77 2.95
CA PHE A 7 64.07 14.79 3.61
C PHE A 7 63.05 15.59 2.79
N ASN A 8 61.77 15.44 3.16
CA ASN A 8 60.94 16.60 3.47
C ASN A 8 60.08 16.33 4.71
N LEU A 9 60.23 17.25 5.66
CA LEU A 9 59.44 17.44 6.87
C LEU A 9 57.97 17.67 6.49
N LEU A 10 57.03 17.01 7.18
CA LEU A 10 55.71 17.59 7.39
C LEU A 10 55.26 17.30 8.82
N VAL A 11 55.29 18.35 9.64
CA VAL A 11 54.58 18.46 10.91
C VAL A 11 53.11 18.70 10.58
N LEU A 12 52.15 17.99 11.20
CA LEU A 12 50.95 18.63 11.75
C LEU A 12 50.10 17.71 12.65
N SER A 13 49.99 18.15 13.90
CA SER A 13 48.78 18.15 14.76
C SER A 13 48.07 16.83 15.07
N ALA A 14 48.28 16.39 16.32
CA ALA A 14 47.32 15.60 17.07
C ALA A 14 46.02 16.43 17.28
N SER A 15 44.91 15.94 16.74
CA SER A 15 43.58 16.45 17.06
C SER A 15 42.76 15.35 17.72
N LEU A 16 42.30 15.72 18.91
CA LEU A 16 41.58 14.97 19.91
C LEU A 16 40.32 14.28 19.34
N VAL A 17 40.23 12.96 19.56
CA VAL A 17 39.01 12.18 19.33
C VAL A 17 37.99 12.58 20.40
N ALA A 18 36.92 13.27 20.00
CA ALA A 18 35.71 13.41 20.79
C ALA A 18 34.62 12.54 20.15
N THR A 19 34.53 11.29 20.62
CA THR A 19 33.38 10.42 20.40
C THR A 19 32.15 11.00 21.08
N ALA A 20 31.32 11.72 20.31
CA ALA A 20 29.93 11.93 20.66
C ALA A 20 29.10 10.80 20.04
N LEU A 21 28.92 9.72 20.79
CA LEU A 21 27.87 8.71 20.55
C LEU A 21 26.51 9.36 20.87
N GLY A 22 26.05 10.22 19.97
CA GLY A 22 24.65 10.59 19.87
C GLY A 22 23.97 9.59 18.95
N ALA A 23 23.61 8.42 19.47
CA ALA A 23 22.58 7.59 18.85
C ALA A 23 21.25 8.34 18.99
N GLY A 24 21.04 9.30 18.09
CA GLY A 24 19.72 9.83 17.82
C GLY A 24 18.91 8.67 17.25
N ASP A 25 18.08 8.07 18.09
CA ASP A 25 16.87 7.40 17.65
C ASP A 25 16.00 8.51 17.06
N GLU A 26 16.35 8.94 15.84
CA GLU A 26 15.51 9.79 15.03
C GLU A 26 14.28 8.94 14.72
N LYS A 27 13.25 9.07 15.56
CA LYS A 27 11.89 8.72 15.22
C LYS A 27 11.63 9.39 13.88
N LYS A 28 11.79 8.63 12.79
CA LYS A 28 11.49 9.05 11.43
C LYS A 28 10.09 9.62 11.48
N ALA A 29 9.97 10.94 11.42
CA ALA A 29 8.68 11.59 11.42
C ALA A 29 7.87 10.97 10.27
N ASP A 30 6.75 10.34 10.60
CA ASP A 30 5.90 9.64 9.64
C ASP A 30 5.46 10.69 8.63
N SER A 31 6.12 10.71 7.48
CA SER A 31 5.87 11.73 6.46
C SER A 31 4.46 11.51 5.93
N PRO A 32 3.68 12.58 5.68
CA PRO A 32 2.30 12.44 5.23
C PRO A 32 2.21 11.55 3.99
N VAL A 33 1.35 10.53 4.02
CA VAL A 33 1.14 9.65 2.88
C VAL A 33 0.35 10.40 1.80
N THR A 34 0.97 10.59 0.63
CA THR A 34 0.28 11.14 -0.55
C THR A 34 -0.27 10.01 -1.43
N ALA A 35 -1.27 10.29 -2.26
CA ALA A 35 -1.83 9.30 -3.18
C ALA A 35 -0.79 8.80 -4.19
N ILE A 36 0.04 9.71 -4.73
CA ILE A 36 1.11 9.38 -5.68
C ILE A 36 2.16 8.48 -5.01
N ALA A 37 2.66 8.86 -3.84
CA ALA A 37 3.66 8.05 -3.13
C ALA A 37 3.11 6.68 -2.73
N ALA A 38 1.84 6.61 -2.30
CA ALA A 38 1.17 5.35 -2.02
C ALA A 38 1.03 4.49 -3.28
N PHE A 39 0.67 5.08 -4.43
CA PHE A 39 0.55 4.33 -5.67
C PHE A 39 1.90 3.84 -6.17
N ASP A 40 2.95 4.67 -6.13
CA ASP A 40 4.30 4.26 -6.52
C ASP A 40 4.81 3.11 -5.63
N ARG A 41 4.49 3.12 -4.33
CA ARG A 41 4.73 1.98 -3.45
C ARG A 41 3.95 0.73 -3.88
N LEU A 42 2.68 0.85 -4.25
CA LEU A 42 1.91 -0.30 -4.75
C LEU A 42 2.53 -0.87 -6.04
N LYS A 43 3.05 -0.03 -6.94
CA LYS A 43 3.72 -0.49 -8.17
C LYS A 43 4.96 -1.35 -7.88
N THR A 44 5.62 -1.19 -6.73
CA THR A 44 6.76 -2.04 -6.37
C THR A 44 6.35 -3.49 -6.04
N LEU A 45 5.06 -3.76 -5.87
CA LEU A 45 4.55 -5.11 -5.61
C LEU A 45 4.39 -5.95 -6.88
N VAL A 46 4.62 -5.42 -8.07
CA VAL A 46 4.49 -6.17 -9.33
C VAL A 46 5.28 -7.48 -9.26
N GLY A 47 4.58 -8.59 -9.48
CA GLY A 47 5.12 -9.94 -9.32
C GLY A 47 4.09 -10.91 -8.75
N ASP A 48 4.54 -12.15 -8.57
CA ASP A 48 3.77 -13.24 -7.99
C ASP A 48 4.25 -13.49 -6.56
N TRP A 49 3.32 -13.52 -5.62
CA TRP A 49 3.57 -13.62 -4.18
C TRP A 49 2.81 -14.80 -3.58
N LYS A 50 3.38 -15.35 -2.50
CA LYS A 50 2.77 -16.38 -1.69
C LYS A 50 2.61 -15.85 -0.26
N ASN A 51 1.38 -15.75 0.23
CA ASN A 51 1.08 -15.34 1.58
C ASN A 51 1.39 -16.49 2.54
N SER A 52 1.98 -16.18 3.70
CA SER A 52 2.29 -17.18 4.74
C SER A 52 1.07 -17.61 5.56
N SER A 53 -0.10 -17.03 5.30
CA SER A 53 -1.36 -17.35 5.99
C SER A 53 -2.56 -17.21 5.05
N SER A 54 -3.49 -18.17 5.07
CA SER A 54 -4.80 -18.07 4.41
C SER A 54 -5.62 -16.95 5.07
N ALA A 55 -5.53 -15.75 4.52
CA ALA A 55 -6.00 -14.52 5.14
C ALA A 55 -7.54 -14.41 5.28
N CYS A 56 -8.29 -15.35 4.74
CA CYS A 56 -9.75 -15.21 4.63
C CYS A 56 -10.55 -15.97 5.70
N ASP A 57 -9.98 -16.98 6.37
CA ASP A 57 -10.71 -17.70 7.42
C ASP A 57 -9.76 -18.53 8.32
N PRO A 58 -9.49 -18.11 9.57
CA PRO A 58 -8.70 -18.89 10.52
C PRO A 58 -9.47 -20.16 10.90
N GLY A 59 -9.23 -21.25 10.17
CA GLY A 59 -9.88 -22.54 10.36
C GLY A 59 -10.43 -23.18 9.08
N ALA A 60 -10.43 -22.48 7.94
CA ALA A 60 -10.77 -23.09 6.66
C ALA A 60 -9.67 -24.07 6.21
N GLU A 61 -10.08 -25.17 5.58
CA GLU A 61 -9.16 -26.05 4.88
C GLU A 61 -8.30 -25.25 3.90
N GLU A 62 -6.99 -25.52 3.90
CA GLU A 62 -6.08 -24.92 2.92
C GLU A 62 -6.47 -25.39 1.51
N VAL A 63 -7.15 -24.51 0.78
CA VAL A 63 -7.42 -24.74 -0.65
C VAL A 63 -6.12 -24.47 -1.42
N PRO A 64 -5.63 -25.39 -2.25
CA PRO A 64 -4.45 -25.15 -3.08
C PRO A 64 -4.59 -23.85 -3.90
N GLY A 65 -3.60 -22.96 -3.76
CA GLY A 65 -3.59 -21.66 -4.45
C GLY A 65 -4.32 -20.53 -3.71
N SER A 66 -4.94 -20.79 -2.55
CA SER A 66 -5.57 -19.75 -1.72
C SER A 66 -4.59 -18.77 -1.06
N ASP A 67 -3.31 -19.07 -1.13
CA ASP A 67 -2.20 -18.27 -0.62
C ASP A 67 -1.50 -17.45 -1.72
N VAL A 68 -1.90 -17.57 -2.99
CA VAL A 68 -1.24 -16.86 -4.09
C VAL A 68 -1.88 -15.49 -4.33
N VAL A 69 -1.04 -14.48 -4.52
CA VAL A 69 -1.45 -13.13 -4.94
C VAL A 69 -0.57 -12.67 -6.11
N LYS A 70 -1.17 -12.08 -7.14
CA LYS A 70 -0.46 -11.60 -8.34
C LYS A 70 -0.71 -10.13 -8.55
N TYR A 71 0.35 -9.37 -8.82
CA TYR A 71 0.29 -7.95 -9.12
C TYR A 71 0.83 -7.67 -10.52
N LYS A 72 0.08 -6.93 -11.33
CA LYS A 72 0.53 -6.46 -12.64
C LYS A 72 0.11 -5.04 -12.92
N LEU A 73 0.94 -4.31 -13.67
CA LEU A 73 0.54 -3.02 -14.23
C LEU A 73 -0.30 -3.21 -15.48
N THR A 74 -1.22 -2.27 -15.70
CA THR A 74 -2.03 -2.17 -16.92
C THR A 74 -2.23 -0.70 -17.29
N GLY A 75 -2.85 -0.42 -18.45
CA GLY A 75 -3.16 0.94 -18.88
C GLY A 75 -1.92 1.83 -18.96
N ALA A 76 -0.82 1.32 -19.54
CA ALA A 76 0.48 2.01 -19.60
C ALA A 76 1.03 2.44 -18.23
N GLY A 77 0.74 1.68 -17.17
CA GLY A 77 1.22 1.94 -15.80
C GLY A 77 0.33 2.88 -14.98
N SER A 78 -0.82 3.29 -15.52
CA SER A 78 -1.80 4.12 -14.80
C SER A 78 -2.65 3.35 -13.79
N ALA A 79 -2.68 2.02 -13.89
CA ALA A 79 -3.40 1.17 -12.95
C ALA A 79 -2.60 -0.09 -12.57
N LEU A 80 -2.79 -0.54 -11.34
CA LEU A 80 -2.28 -1.80 -10.82
C LEU A 80 -3.45 -2.76 -10.60
N VAL A 81 -3.30 -3.99 -11.08
CA VAL A 81 -4.25 -5.10 -10.86
C VAL A 81 -3.63 -6.07 -9.86
N GLU A 82 -4.32 -6.29 -8.75
CA GLU A 82 -4.07 -7.37 -7.79
C GLU A 82 -5.08 -8.49 -8.04
N VAL A 83 -4.62 -9.73 -8.16
CA VAL A 83 -5.46 -10.93 -8.22
C VAL A 83 -5.10 -11.81 -7.04
N SER A 84 -6.05 -11.98 -6.12
CA SER A 84 -5.94 -12.87 -4.96
C SER A 84 -6.57 -14.22 -5.28
N MET A 85 -5.93 -15.31 -4.85
CA MET A 85 -6.38 -16.70 -5.05
C MET A 85 -6.66 -17.04 -6.53
N PRO A 86 -5.73 -16.74 -7.46
CA PRO A 86 -5.94 -16.90 -8.89
C PRO A 86 -6.26 -18.36 -9.26
N GLY A 87 -7.26 -18.54 -10.12
CA GLY A 87 -7.73 -19.84 -10.62
C GLY A 87 -8.61 -20.62 -9.63
N THR A 88 -8.88 -20.08 -8.44
CA THR A 88 -9.80 -20.69 -7.48
C THR A 88 -11.23 -20.16 -7.67
N PRO A 89 -12.26 -20.88 -7.18
CA PRO A 89 -13.63 -20.35 -7.12
C PRO A 89 -13.77 -19.06 -6.28
N MET A 90 -12.78 -18.77 -5.43
CA MET A 90 -12.73 -17.59 -4.57
C MET A 90 -11.79 -16.50 -5.11
N GLU A 91 -11.42 -16.55 -6.40
CA GLU A 91 -10.58 -15.52 -7.02
C GLU A 91 -11.20 -14.12 -6.82
N MET A 92 -10.38 -13.18 -6.38
CA MET A 92 -10.78 -11.78 -6.20
C MET A 92 -9.82 -10.88 -6.95
N THR A 93 -10.33 -9.79 -7.51
CA THR A 93 -9.51 -8.81 -8.23
C THR A 93 -9.66 -7.43 -7.62
N SER A 94 -8.56 -6.76 -7.30
CA SER A 94 -8.54 -5.36 -6.88
C SER A 94 -7.82 -4.51 -7.93
N ILE A 95 -8.42 -3.40 -8.35
CA ILE A 95 -7.82 -2.47 -9.31
C ILE A 95 -7.56 -1.13 -8.64
N TYR A 96 -6.29 -0.73 -8.59
CA TYR A 96 -5.82 0.52 -7.99
C TYR A 96 -5.47 1.52 -9.09
N HIS A 97 -5.88 2.77 -8.93
CA HIS A 97 -5.54 3.86 -9.85
C HIS A 97 -5.63 5.22 -9.17
N LEU A 98 -4.95 6.22 -9.74
CA LEU A 98 -5.11 7.62 -9.33
C LEU A 98 -6.34 8.23 -10.01
N ASP A 99 -7.11 9.01 -9.25
CA ASP A 99 -8.21 9.86 -9.69
C ASP A 99 -8.00 11.26 -9.10
N GLY A 100 -7.30 12.11 -9.84
CA GLY A 100 -6.79 13.39 -9.33
C GLY A 100 -5.85 13.18 -8.14
N ASP A 101 -6.18 13.81 -7.01
CA ASP A 101 -5.42 13.69 -5.75
C ASP A 101 -5.79 12.44 -4.92
N ASP A 102 -6.73 11.62 -5.39
CA ASP A 102 -7.18 10.43 -4.68
C ASP A 102 -6.53 9.16 -5.27
N LEU A 103 -6.13 8.22 -4.40
CA LEU A 103 -5.84 6.85 -4.79
C LEU A 103 -7.09 6.01 -4.54
N ARG A 104 -7.64 5.42 -5.60
CA ARG A 104 -8.87 4.64 -5.55
C ARG A 104 -8.61 3.17 -5.80
N MET A 105 -9.49 2.35 -5.23
CA MET A 105 -9.52 0.91 -5.43
C MET A 105 -10.95 0.48 -5.70
N THR A 106 -11.15 -0.32 -6.74
CA THR A 106 -12.36 -1.14 -6.89
C THR A 106 -11.97 -2.57 -6.64
N HIS A 107 -12.62 -3.22 -5.68
CA HIS A 107 -12.40 -4.63 -5.38
C HIS A 107 -13.60 -5.44 -5.87
N TYR A 108 -13.35 -6.50 -6.62
CA TYR A 108 -14.30 -7.45 -7.14
C TYR A 108 -14.18 -8.72 -6.32
N CYS A 109 -15.13 -8.93 -5.40
CA CYS A 109 -15.14 -10.09 -4.54
C CYS A 109 -15.84 -11.27 -5.21
N ALA A 110 -15.41 -12.50 -4.91
CA ALA A 110 -16.08 -13.73 -5.33
C ALA A 110 -17.55 -13.81 -4.85
N LEU A 111 -17.89 -13.10 -3.78
CA LEU A 111 -19.26 -12.99 -3.25
C LEU A 111 -20.15 -11.98 -4.04
N GLY A 112 -19.66 -11.41 -5.13
CA GLY A 112 -20.42 -10.53 -6.02
C GLY A 112 -20.53 -9.07 -5.56
N ASN A 113 -19.88 -8.69 -4.45
CA ASN A 113 -19.79 -7.29 -4.04
C ASN A 113 -18.66 -6.57 -4.80
N GLN A 114 -18.84 -5.24 -4.94
CA GLN A 114 -17.91 -4.37 -5.67
C GLN A 114 -17.59 -3.11 -4.86
N PRO A 115 -16.96 -3.23 -3.68
CA PRO A 115 -16.64 -2.07 -2.87
C PRO A 115 -15.73 -1.10 -3.62
N ARG A 116 -16.12 0.17 -3.56
CA ARG A 116 -15.38 1.31 -4.12
C ARG A 116 -14.73 2.03 -2.96
N LEU A 117 -13.42 1.94 -2.90
CA LEU A 117 -12.63 2.40 -1.76
C LEU A 117 -11.72 3.56 -2.18
N LYS A 118 -11.35 4.37 -1.19
CA LYS A 118 -10.40 5.46 -1.32
C LYS A 118 -9.35 5.38 -0.24
N LEU A 119 -8.10 5.70 -0.57
CA LEU A 119 -7.02 5.81 0.40
C LEU A 119 -7.37 6.87 1.46
N ASP A 120 -7.37 6.46 2.72
CA ASP A 120 -7.37 7.37 3.86
C ASP A 120 -5.94 7.81 4.14
N LYS A 121 -5.57 8.98 3.64
CA LYS A 121 -4.22 9.55 3.80
C LYS A 121 -3.87 9.80 5.28
N THR A 122 -4.87 10.01 6.13
CA THR A 122 -4.66 10.33 7.56
C THR A 122 -4.46 9.08 8.40
N ALA A 123 -5.17 7.99 8.06
CA ALA A 123 -5.02 6.70 8.72
C ALA A 123 -3.86 5.86 8.15
N SER A 124 -3.33 6.22 6.98
CA SER A 124 -2.21 5.54 6.33
C SER A 124 -0.86 5.97 6.88
N LYS A 125 0.11 5.04 6.84
CA LYS A 125 1.50 5.21 7.22
C LYS A 125 2.43 4.68 6.14
N ALA A 126 3.73 4.92 6.27
CA ALA A 126 4.72 4.47 5.30
C ALA A 126 4.72 2.95 5.07
N ASP A 127 4.37 2.15 6.09
CA ASP A 127 4.32 0.68 6.06
C ASP A 127 2.90 0.12 5.86
N ARG A 128 1.85 0.92 6.07
CA ARG A 128 0.45 0.48 6.00
C ARG A 128 -0.44 1.48 5.26
N LEU A 129 -1.04 1.04 4.16
CA LEU A 129 -2.06 1.81 3.44
C LEU A 129 -3.46 1.42 3.95
N VAL A 130 -4.29 2.41 4.28
CA VAL A 130 -5.66 2.21 4.74
C VAL A 130 -6.61 2.70 3.67
N PHE A 131 -7.56 1.85 3.28
CA PHE A 131 -8.60 2.18 2.32
C PHE A 131 -9.98 2.15 2.99
N VAL A 132 -10.77 3.20 2.78
CA VAL A 132 -12.11 3.34 3.34
C VAL A 132 -13.16 3.33 2.24
N SER A 133 -14.33 2.76 2.53
CA SER A 133 -15.44 2.70 1.57
C SER A 133 -15.98 4.09 1.27
N THR A 134 -16.13 4.39 0.00
CA THR A 134 -16.77 5.62 -0.50
C THR A 134 -18.28 5.48 -0.70
N ALA A 135 -18.83 4.30 -0.42
CA ALA A 135 -20.26 4.06 -0.55
C ALA A 135 -21.02 4.78 0.57
N ALA A 136 -21.53 5.99 0.31
CA ALA A 136 -22.54 6.60 1.17
C ALA A 136 -23.44 7.58 0.40
N ARG A 137 -24.64 7.12 0.04
CA ARG A 137 -25.92 7.84 0.19
C ARG A 137 -27.07 6.92 -0.21
N THR A 138 -27.83 6.46 0.78
CA THR A 138 -29.17 5.88 0.57
C THR A 138 -30.17 6.81 1.26
N SER A 139 -31.27 7.11 0.59
CA SER A 139 -32.37 7.86 1.17
C SER A 139 -33.66 7.32 0.62
N ILE A 140 -34.56 6.89 1.50
CA ILE A 140 -35.96 6.65 1.14
C ILE A 140 -36.77 7.85 1.61
N ARG A 141 -37.54 8.45 0.71
CA ARG A 141 -38.57 9.42 1.08
C ARG A 141 -39.85 8.64 1.34
N LEU A 142 -40.27 8.54 2.60
CA LEU A 142 -41.56 7.97 2.96
C LEU A 142 -42.65 9.04 2.80
N LYS A 143 -43.73 8.74 2.06
CA LYS A 143 -44.98 9.50 2.09
C LYS A 143 -45.93 8.77 3.03
N THR A 144 -46.47 9.44 4.04
CA THR A 144 -47.60 8.89 4.82
C THR A 144 -48.83 8.88 3.91
N PRO A 145 -49.42 7.72 3.57
CA PRO A 145 -50.63 7.69 2.77
C PRO A 145 -51.75 8.42 3.50
N THR A 146 -52.45 9.31 2.82
CA THR A 146 -53.68 9.94 3.32
C THR A 146 -54.89 9.13 2.84
N SER A 147 -56.04 9.28 3.49
CA SER A 147 -57.29 8.61 3.05
C SER A 147 -57.70 8.96 1.61
N ALA A 148 -57.21 10.09 1.07
CA ALA A 148 -57.40 10.50 -0.31
C ALA A 148 -56.57 9.69 -1.34
N ASP A 149 -55.55 8.93 -0.89
CA ASP A 149 -54.71 8.11 -1.76
C ASP A 149 -55.31 6.70 -2.01
N TRP A 150 -56.46 6.37 -1.40
CA TRP A 150 -57.18 5.09 -1.51
C TRP A 150 -58.61 5.29 -2.01
N SER A 151 -58.77 5.82 -3.23
CA SER A 151 -60.06 5.86 -3.95
C SER A 151 -60.12 4.78 -5.01
#